data_AF-A0A2D5XY68-F1
#
_entry.id   AF-A0A2D5XY68-F1
#
_cell.length_a   1.000
_cell.length_b   1.000
_cell.length_c   1.000
_cell.angle_alpha   90.00
_cell.angle_beta   90.00
_cell.angle_gamma   90.00
#
_symmetry.space_group_name_H-M   'P 1'
#
loop_
_entity.id
_entity.type
_entity.pdbx_description
1 polymer ?
#
loop_
_entity_poly.entity_id
_entity_poly.type
_entity_poly.pdbx_seq_one_letter_code
_entity_poly.pdbx_strand_id
1 'polypeptide(L)'
;MINLSTILIIAFFIEAITIFGRFFFKLSSKRIYIKLIKRFEFKFFIHFHHLFFGLILSLVSFHYGFVFLFNLGFAMVLSDLVHHFVVLWIIIGNPEFHLIYKNPKHFQEEQKLEDRKIKKFIKHMVYIFD
;
A
#
# COMPACT_ATOMS: atom_id res chain seq x y z
N MET A 1 12.50 22.57 -9.90
CA MET A 1 13.55 21.54 -10.05
C MET A 1 13.10 20.26 -9.36
N ILE A 2 13.52 19.10 -9.85
CA ILE A 2 13.32 17.83 -9.11
C ILE A 2 14.01 18.01 -7.75
N ASN A 3 13.25 17.79 -6.68
CA ASN A 3 13.70 18.12 -5.33
C ASN A 3 13.50 16.90 -4.44
N LEU A 4 14.61 16.28 -4.03
CA LEU A 4 14.60 15.10 -3.19
C LEU A 4 13.90 15.35 -1.86
N SER A 5 14.13 16.50 -1.22
CA SER A 5 13.47 16.86 0.04
C SER A 5 11.95 16.95 -0.12
N THR A 6 11.47 17.55 -1.22
CA THR A 6 10.03 17.58 -1.53
C THR A 6 9.46 16.18 -1.71
N ILE A 7 10.15 15.30 -2.44
CA ILE A 7 9.75 13.90 -2.64
C ILE A 7 9.63 13.18 -1.29
N LEU A 8 10.65 13.30 -0.44
CA LEU A 8 10.69 12.64 0.88
C LEU A 8 9.58 13.14 1.80
N ILE A 9 9.34 14.46 1.84
CA ILE A 9 8.25 15.05 2.64
C ILE A 9 6.89 14.54 2.16
N ILE A 10 6.63 14.57 0.85
CA ILE A 10 5.36 14.08 0.29
C ILE A 10 5.20 12.58 0.55
N ALA A 11 6.25 11.78 0.35
CA ALA A 11 6.23 10.34 0.59
C ALA A 11 5.93 10.03 2.06
N PHE A 12 6.52 10.78 3.00
CA PHE A 12 6.22 10.66 4.43
C PHE A 12 4.74 10.93 4.74
N PHE A 13 4.16 11.99 4.16
CA PHE A 13 2.73 12.28 4.37
C PHE A 13 1.81 11.20 3.77
N ILE A 14 2.10 10.74 2.55
CA ILE A 14 1.35 9.64 1.92
C ILE A 14 1.46 8.38 2.78
N GLU A 15 2.66 8.05 3.27
CA GLU A 15 2.88 6.90 4.13
C GLU A 15 2.11 7.02 5.43
N ALA A 16 2.16 8.17 6.10
CA ALA A 16 1.43 8.42 7.34
C ALA A 16 -0.08 8.21 7.17
N ILE A 17 -0.66 8.73 6.08
CA ILE A 17 -2.07 8.52 5.74
C ILE A 17 -2.34 7.04 5.44
N THR A 18 -1.43 6.35 4.75
CA THR A 18 -1.57 4.95 4.36
C THR A 18 -1.51 4.03 5.58
N ILE A 19 -0.56 4.24 6.49
CA ILE A 19 -0.46 3.56 7.79
C ILE A 19 -1.72 3.79 8.61
N PHE A 20 -2.14 5.06 8.73
CA PHE A 20 -3.33 5.41 9.49
C PHE A 20 -4.58 4.71 8.91
N GLY A 21 -4.79 4.81 7.60
CA GLY A 21 -5.86 4.11 6.89
C GLY A 21 -5.83 2.60 7.08
N ARG A 22 -4.64 1.99 6.96
CA ARG A 22 -4.46 0.54 7.04
C ARG A 22 -4.72 0.00 8.43
N PHE A 23 -4.14 0.60 9.47
CA PHE A 23 -4.19 0.03 10.82
C PHE A 23 -5.37 0.53 11.66
N PHE A 24 -5.78 1.79 11.53
CA PHE A 24 -6.92 2.32 12.30
C PHE A 24 -8.26 1.97 11.65
N PHE A 25 -8.41 2.27 10.36
CA PHE A 25 -9.66 2.00 9.64
C PHE A 25 -9.75 0.59 9.06
N LYS A 26 -8.68 -0.21 9.15
CA LYS A 26 -8.61 -1.56 8.57
C LYS A 26 -8.93 -1.55 7.08
N LEU A 27 -8.54 -0.47 6.39
CA LEU A 27 -8.71 -0.34 4.95
C LEU A 27 -7.76 -1.30 4.28
N SER A 28 -8.33 -2.26 3.55
CA SER A 28 -7.58 -3.25 2.81
C SER A 28 -8.24 -3.42 1.46
N SER A 29 -7.49 -3.13 0.40
CA SER A 29 -7.86 -3.42 -0.99
C SER A 29 -8.21 -4.90 -1.16
N LYS A 30 -7.62 -5.77 -0.32
CA LYS A 30 -7.87 -7.21 -0.31
C LYS A 30 -9.34 -7.56 -0.16
N ARG A 31 -10.03 -6.91 0.78
CA ARG A 31 -11.47 -7.14 1.03
C ARG A 31 -12.31 -6.85 -0.20
N ILE A 32 -11.97 -5.79 -0.94
CA ILE A 32 -12.68 -5.38 -2.15
C ILE A 32 -12.41 -6.37 -3.27
N TYR A 33 -11.15 -6.76 -3.50
CA TYR A 33 -10.80 -7.72 -4.55
C TYR A 33 -11.40 -9.11 -4.30
N ILE A 34 -11.44 -9.61 -3.05
CA ILE A 34 -12.12 -10.90 -2.74
C ILE A 34 -13.58 -10.82 -3.17
N LYS A 35 -14.27 -9.72 -2.89
CA LYS A 35 -15.67 -9.52 -3.27
C LYS A 35 -15.83 -9.48 -4.78
N LEU A 36 -14.96 -8.75 -5.49
CA LEU A 36 -15.01 -8.64 -6.95
C LEU A 36 -14.71 -9.98 -7.64
N ILE A 37 -13.64 -10.67 -7.25
CA ILE A 37 -13.28 -11.96 -7.84
C ILE A 37 -14.38 -12.99 -7.63
N LYS A 38 -14.99 -13.06 -6.43
CA LYS A 38 -16.12 -13.96 -6.18
C LYS A 38 -17.36 -13.60 -6.98
N ARG A 39 -17.64 -12.30 -7.16
CA ARG A 39 -18.83 -11.83 -7.89
C ARG A 39 -18.74 -12.09 -9.39
N PHE A 40 -17.56 -11.96 -9.98
CA PHE A 40 -17.34 -12.05 -11.42
C PHE A 40 -16.60 -13.33 -11.86
N GLU A 41 -16.36 -14.25 -10.93
CA GLU A 41 -15.67 -15.54 -11.18
C GLU A 41 -14.31 -15.39 -11.89
N PHE A 42 -13.59 -14.30 -11.62
CA PHE A 42 -12.30 -14.05 -12.26
C PHE A 42 -11.24 -15.07 -11.83
N LYS A 43 -10.54 -15.66 -12.81
CA LYS A 43 -9.42 -16.60 -12.56
C LYS A 43 -8.15 -15.90 -12.07
N PHE A 44 -7.99 -14.63 -12.43
CA PHE A 44 -6.90 -13.80 -11.96
C PHE A 44 -7.36 -12.35 -11.78
N PHE A 45 -6.65 -11.60 -10.93
CA PHE A 45 -6.92 -10.18 -10.73
C PHE A 45 -5.60 -9.42 -10.57
N ILE A 46 -5.49 -8.25 -11.20
CA ILE A 46 -4.33 -7.38 -11.08
C ILE A 46 -4.47 -6.55 -9.81
N HIS A 47 -3.51 -6.68 -8.88
CA HIS A 47 -3.51 -5.86 -7.68
C HIS A 47 -2.96 -4.48 -8.02
N PHE A 48 -3.80 -3.46 -7.90
CA PHE A 48 -3.36 -2.09 -8.10
C PHE A 48 -2.65 -1.57 -6.84
N HIS A 49 -1.33 -1.44 -6.95
CA HIS A 49 -0.48 -0.69 -6.03
C HIS A 49 -0.46 0.77 -6.48
N HIS A 50 -0.40 1.72 -5.54
CA HIS A 50 -0.30 3.14 -5.90
C HIS A 50 1.07 3.45 -6.55
N LEU A 51 2.05 2.55 -6.43
CA LEU A 51 3.26 2.52 -7.25
C LEU A 51 2.98 2.63 -8.75
N PHE A 52 1.98 1.92 -9.28
CA PHE A 52 1.70 1.96 -10.73
C PHE A 52 1.24 3.33 -11.18
N PHE A 53 0.37 3.97 -10.41
CA PHE A 53 -0.08 5.32 -10.68
C PHE A 53 1.07 6.32 -10.53
N GLY A 54 1.89 6.16 -9.49
CA GLY A 54 3.08 6.98 -9.28
C GLY A 54 4.08 6.89 -10.43
N LEU A 55 4.33 5.69 -10.97
CA LEU A 55 5.21 5.50 -12.13
C LEU A 55 4.65 6.17 -13.38
N ILE A 56 3.37 5.95 -13.71
CA ILE A 56 2.73 6.57 -14.88
C ILE A 56 2.77 8.10 -14.74
N LEU A 57 2.39 8.63 -13.58
CA LEU A 57 2.40 10.07 -13.31
C LEU A 57 3.81 10.64 -13.44
N SER A 58 4.82 9.97 -12.91
CA SER A 58 6.22 10.42 -13.00
C SER A 58 6.71 10.45 -14.44
N LEU A 59 6.47 9.39 -15.22
CA LEU A 59 6.91 9.30 -16.62
C LEU A 59 6.25 10.34 -17.51
N VAL A 60 4.92 10.48 -17.40
CA VAL A 60 4.16 11.49 -18.16
C VAL A 60 4.63 12.90 -17.77
N SER A 61 4.78 13.17 -16.48
CA SER A 61 5.21 14.47 -15.99
C SER A 61 6.64 14.81 -16.39
N PHE A 62 7.53 13.83 -16.44
CA PHE A 62 8.89 13.99 -16.95
C PHE A 62 8.89 14.40 -18.42
N HIS A 63 8.09 13.71 -19.25
CA HIS A 63 7.98 14.00 -20.68
C HIS A 63 7.49 15.43 -20.97
N TYR A 64 6.49 15.91 -20.21
CA TYR A 64 5.91 17.25 -20.38
C TYR A 64 6.56 18.34 -19.52
N GLY A 65 7.60 18.03 -18.74
CA GLY A 65 8.30 19.01 -17.90
C GLY A 65 7.54 19.47 -16.64
N PHE A 66 6.51 18.74 -16.21
CA PHE A 66 5.74 19.05 -15.00
C PHE A 66 6.46 18.58 -13.73
N VAL A 67 7.43 19.37 -13.28
CA VAL A 67 8.31 19.01 -12.15
C VAL A 67 7.55 18.67 -10.85
N PHE A 68 6.49 19.41 -10.53
CA PHE A 68 5.70 19.15 -9.32
C PHE A 68 5.04 17.77 -9.37
N LEU A 69 4.40 17.44 -10.51
CA LEU A 69 3.75 16.15 -10.71
C LEU A 69 4.75 15.00 -10.76
N PHE A 70 5.96 15.25 -11.27
CA PHE A 70 7.06 14.29 -11.16
C PHE A 70 7.40 13.98 -9.70
N ASN A 71 7.61 15.03 -8.87
CA ASN A 71 7.93 14.84 -7.45
C ASN A 71 6.79 14.11 -6.72
N LEU A 72 5.53 14.43 -7.02
CA LEU A 72 4.35 13.75 -6.46
C LEU A 72 4.31 12.27 -6.89
N GLY A 73 4.45 11.99 -8.18
CA GLY A 73 4.43 10.62 -8.70
C GLY A 73 5.54 9.76 -8.09
N PHE A 74 6.76 10.31 -7.99
CA PHE A 74 7.89 9.57 -7.44
C PHE A 74 7.76 9.37 -5.93
N ALA A 75 7.19 10.34 -5.21
CA ALA A 75 6.83 10.20 -3.80
C ALA A 75 5.81 9.08 -3.56
N MET A 76 4.81 8.93 -4.45
CA MET A 76 3.86 7.81 -4.39
C MET A 76 4.56 6.46 -4.57
N VAL A 77 5.48 6.35 -5.53
CA VAL A 77 6.29 5.12 -5.73
C VAL A 77 7.10 4.81 -4.47
N LEU A 78 7.80 5.80 -3.92
CA LEU A 78 8.62 5.61 -2.74
C LEU A 78 7.79 5.19 -1.52
N SER A 79 6.65 5.85 -1.27
CA SER A 79 5.75 5.48 -0.18
C SER A 79 5.23 4.05 -0.36
N ASP A 80 4.77 3.65 -1.55
CA ASP A 80 4.30 2.27 -1.79
C ASP A 80 5.37 1.22 -1.43
N LEU A 81 6.61 1.45 -1.89
CA LEU A 81 7.73 0.56 -1.60
C LEU A 81 8.05 0.51 -0.10
N VAL A 82 8.07 1.65 0.58
CA VAL A 82 8.30 1.70 2.04
C VAL A 82 7.16 0.99 2.78
N HIS A 83 5.91 1.24 2.39
CA HIS A 83 4.75 0.62 3.02
C HIS A 83 4.84 -0.90 2.96
N HIS A 84 5.05 -1.45 1.76
CA HIS A 84 5.10 -2.88 1.54
C HIS A 84 6.37 -3.50 2.12
N PHE A 85 7.55 -3.03 1.72
CA PHE A 85 8.81 -3.71 2.05
C PHE A 85 9.36 -3.39 3.44
N VAL A 86 8.92 -2.30 4.08
CA VAL A 86 9.39 -1.92 5.42
C VAL A 86 8.26 -2.06 6.43
N VAL A 87 7.16 -1.30 6.26
CA VAL A 87 6.14 -1.18 7.30
C VAL A 87 5.34 -2.46 7.48
N LEU A 88 4.75 -2.99 6.39
CA LEU A 88 4.02 -4.26 6.42
C LEU A 88 4.94 -5.41 6.77
N TRP A 89 6.18 -5.40 6.28
CA TRP A 89 7.13 -6.44 6.65
C TRP A 89 7.43 -6.47 8.16
N ILE A 90 7.64 -5.31 8.80
CA ILE A 90 7.89 -5.23 10.25
C ILE A 90 6.65 -5.63 11.07
N ILE A 91 5.46 -5.15 10.69
CA ILE A 91 4.23 -5.31 11.50
C ILE A 91 3.54 -6.64 11.22
N ILE A 92 3.44 -7.02 9.94
CA ILE A 92 2.72 -8.20 9.47
C ILE A 92 3.68 -9.37 9.18
N GLY A 93 4.97 -9.15 9.00
CA GLY A 93 5.94 -10.21 8.66
C GLY A 93 5.88 -10.67 7.20
N ASN A 94 5.16 -9.96 6.34
CA ASN A 94 5.08 -10.21 4.91
C ASN A 94 4.87 -8.86 4.21
N PRO A 95 5.60 -8.54 3.12
CA PRO A 95 5.41 -7.30 2.38
C PRO A 95 4.06 -7.19 1.66
N GLU A 96 3.36 -8.30 1.42
CA GLU A 96 2.07 -8.31 0.69
C GLU A 96 2.11 -7.67 -0.71
N PHE A 97 3.28 -7.64 -1.34
CA PHE A 97 3.49 -7.05 -2.66
C PHE A 97 3.25 -8.11 -3.76
N HIS A 98 2.03 -8.15 -4.30
CA HIS A 98 1.64 -9.15 -5.32
C HIS A 98 1.06 -8.49 -6.55
N LEU A 99 1.72 -8.56 -7.70
CA LEU A 99 1.21 -7.90 -8.92
C LEU A 99 -0.04 -8.58 -9.50
N ILE A 100 -0.11 -9.91 -9.38
CA ILE A 100 -1.21 -10.73 -9.92
C ILE A 100 -1.64 -11.72 -8.86
N TYR A 101 -2.94 -11.79 -8.61
CA TYR A 101 -3.56 -12.84 -7.80
C TYR A 101 -4.18 -13.92 -8.67
N LYS A 102 -3.97 -15.18 -8.29
CA LYS A 102 -4.50 -16.36 -8.99
C LYS A 102 -5.45 -17.21 -8.14
N ASN A 103 -5.48 -17.03 -6.82
CA ASN A 103 -6.27 -17.88 -5.91
C ASN A 103 -6.96 -17.05 -4.80
N PRO A 104 -8.30 -16.89 -4.83
CA PRO A 104 -9.05 -16.14 -3.82
C PRO A 104 -9.00 -16.73 -2.40
N LYS A 105 -8.72 -18.05 -2.26
CA LYS A 105 -8.62 -18.70 -0.94
C LYS A 105 -7.37 -18.24 -0.19
N HIS A 106 -6.23 -18.23 -0.89
CA HIS A 106 -4.95 -17.74 -0.34
C HIS A 106 -5.10 -16.33 0.25
N PHE A 107 -5.89 -15.50 -0.42
CA PHE A 107 -6.08 -14.12 -0.03
C PHE A 107 -6.96 -13.94 1.20
N GLN A 108 -7.95 -14.81 1.40
CA GLN A 108 -8.72 -14.85 2.64
C GLN A 108 -7.86 -15.30 3.81
N GLU A 109 -6.94 -16.23 3.59
CA GLU A 109 -6.00 -16.71 4.61
C GLU A 109 -5.01 -15.63 5.02
N GLU A 110 -4.40 -14.94 4.04
CA GLU A 110 -3.55 -13.78 4.28
C GLU A 110 -4.30 -12.68 5.05
N GLN A 111 -5.50 -12.32 4.59
CA GLN A 111 -6.29 -11.28 5.25
C GLN A 111 -6.64 -11.67 6.70
N LYS A 112 -6.97 -12.94 6.96
CA LYS A 112 -7.20 -13.43 8.33
C LYS A 112 -5.95 -13.36 9.19
N LEU A 113 -4.78 -13.70 8.64
CA LEU A 113 -3.50 -13.61 9.33
C LEU A 113 -3.17 -12.15 9.66
N GLU A 114 -3.36 -11.28 8.69
CA GLU A 114 -3.17 -9.83 8.81
C GLU A 114 -4.09 -9.25 9.90
N ASP A 115 -5.39 -9.51 9.84
CA ASP A 115 -6.37 -9.05 10.83
C ASP A 115 -5.98 -9.50 12.25
N ARG A 116 -5.45 -10.72 12.42
CA ARG A 116 -4.93 -11.23 13.69
C ARG A 116 -3.68 -10.49 14.16
N LYS A 117 -2.70 -10.27 13.27
CA LYS A 117 -1.44 -9.58 13.58
C LYS A 117 -1.67 -8.11 13.92
N ILE A 118 -2.51 -7.41 13.15
CA ILE A 118 -2.93 -6.04 13.44
C ILE A 118 -3.59 -5.94 14.81
N LYS A 119 -4.53 -6.84 15.13
CA LYS A 119 -5.19 -6.85 16.44
C LYS A 119 -4.19 -7.06 17.58
N LYS A 120 -3.21 -7.95 17.40
CA LYS A 120 -2.14 -8.19 18.39
C LYS A 120 -1.24 -6.95 18.55
N PHE A 121 -0.86 -6.32 17.44
CA PHE A 121 -0.03 -5.12 17.43
C PHE A 121 -0.71 -3.93 18.12
N ILE A 122 -1.96 -3.64 17.78
CA ILE A 122 -2.74 -2.56 18.43
C ILE A 122 -2.88 -2.81 19.93
N LYS A 123 -3.19 -4.06 20.34
CA LYS A 123 -3.28 -4.40 21.76
C LYS A 123 -1.96 -4.15 22.50
N HIS A 124 -0.84 -4.47 21.87
CA HIS A 124 0.48 -4.22 22.44
C HIS A 124 0.80 -2.73 22.54
N MET A 125 0.45 -1.94 21.51
CA MET A 125 0.62 -0.49 21.52
C MET A 125 -0.20 0.17 22.64
N VAL A 126 -1.48 -0.18 22.78
CA VAL A 126 -2.34 0.37 23.85
C VAL A 126 -1.74 0.07 25.24
N TYR A 127 -1.28 -1.16 25.47
CA TYR A 127 -0.66 -1.54 26.73
C TYR A 127 0.66 -0.81 27.06
N ILE A 128 1.39 -0.31 26.06
CA ILE A 128 2.61 0.49 26.29
C ILE A 128 2.28 1.92 26.73
N PHE A 129 1.10 2.43 26.35
CA PHE A 129 0.67 3.79 26.62
C PHE A 129 -0.26 3.93 27.85
N ASP A 130 -0.65 2.82 28.46
CA ASP A 130 -1.36 2.74 29.76
C ASP A 130 -0.34 2.61 30.92
#